data_AF-A0AAX1MZJ8-F1
#
_entry.id   AF-A0AAX1MZJ8-F1
#
_cell.length_a   1.000
_cell.length_b   1.000
_cell.length_c   1.000
_cell.angle_alpha   90.00
_cell.angle_beta   90.00
_cell.angle_gamma   90.00
#
_symmetry.space_group_name_H-M   'P 1'
#
loop_
_entity.id
_entity.type
_entity.pdbx_description
1 polymer ?
#
loop_
_entity_poly.entity_id
_entity_poly.type
_entity_poly.pdbx_seq_one_letter_code
_entity_poly.pdbx_strand_id
1 'polypeptide(L)'
;MKLTNGLIVLAFLGTTLFSCSDDDNNPTEEISADFEENLSLDTWEYTEYSQGEYGNPKGWETSNPGTTFLGVVNAYEEKEDVINGSAAKLETKGIGLTGIAAATIYTGKFELNLSDPAKSAQLGVPYTKRPVSMSFNYKYTPGAIYEQYDGALGTTIEGVDSCLVYMYLQKREGDQILRVGTAAMQNSDTVTEWTKRTLDVTYGVIENPVAGFKLREEETGWAAADTNPTHIIVVFTSTSAGDFFRGAIGSTLFVDEISIEY
;
A
#
# COMPACT_ATOMS: atom_id res chain seq x y z
N MET A 1 -26.11 14.36 3.57
CA MET A 1 -25.96 14.65 5.00
C MET A 1 -24.47 14.47 5.31
N LYS A 2 -23.72 15.57 5.44
CA LYS A 2 -22.26 15.55 5.65
C LYS A 2 -21.99 15.09 7.08
N LEU A 3 -21.36 13.94 7.26
CA LEU A 3 -20.82 13.50 8.55
C LEU A 3 -19.42 14.11 8.65
N THR A 4 -19.31 15.14 9.48
CA THR A 4 -18.04 15.71 9.94
C THR A 4 -17.36 14.70 10.86
N ASN A 5 -16.28 14.06 10.40
CA ASN A 5 -15.45 13.21 11.24
C ASN A 5 -14.68 14.05 12.24
N GLY A 6 -14.88 13.74 13.52
CA GLY A 6 -14.26 14.41 14.66
C GLY A 6 -12.76 14.13 14.72
N LEU A 7 -12.01 15.22 14.77
CA LEU A 7 -10.60 15.30 15.15
C LEU A 7 -10.43 14.72 16.57
N ILE A 8 -9.70 13.60 16.72
CA ILE A 8 -9.14 13.21 18.01
C ILE A 8 -7.73 13.81 18.09
N VAL A 9 -7.64 14.97 18.76
CA VAL A 9 -6.38 15.62 19.11
C VAL A 9 -5.78 14.86 20.28
N LEU A 10 -4.77 14.01 20.05
CA LEU A 10 -3.94 13.48 21.11
C LEU A 10 -2.83 14.50 21.42
N ALA A 11 -3.06 15.34 22.42
CA ALA A 11 -2.04 16.20 22.99
C ALA A 11 -1.41 15.48 24.20
N PHE A 12 -0.10 15.22 24.17
CA PHE A 12 0.71 15.14 25.39
C PHE A 12 2.14 15.64 25.14
N LEU A 13 2.57 16.52 26.05
CA LEU A 13 3.80 17.31 26.09
C LEU A 13 5.07 16.48 26.29
N GLY A 14 6.17 16.98 25.72
CA GLY A 14 7.54 16.65 26.11
C GLY A 14 8.58 17.53 25.40
N THR A 15 8.70 18.79 25.82
CA THR A 15 9.73 19.75 25.37
C THR A 15 11.11 19.42 25.92
N THR A 16 12.12 19.30 25.05
CA THR A 16 13.58 19.64 25.16
C THR A 16 14.34 18.77 24.14
N LEU A 17 15.22 19.19 23.23
CA LEU A 17 16.00 20.40 22.93
C LEU A 17 16.23 20.42 21.39
N PHE A 18 15.89 21.52 20.71
CA PHE A 18 16.42 21.79 19.37
C PHE A 18 17.77 22.49 19.54
N SER A 19 18.85 21.79 19.19
CA SER A 19 20.09 22.42 18.75
C SER A 19 19.97 22.59 17.25
N CYS A 20 19.88 23.83 16.77
CA CYS A 20 20.02 24.15 15.36
C CYS A 20 21.43 23.72 14.89
N SER A 21 21.50 22.99 13.79
CA SER A 21 22.56 23.17 12.80
C SER A 21 21.89 23.39 11.46
N ASP A 22 21.77 24.66 11.08
CA ASP A 22 21.61 25.04 9.69
C ASP A 22 22.93 24.67 8.99
N ASP A 23 22.87 23.79 8.00
CA ASP A 23 23.86 23.72 6.92
C ASP A 23 23.24 22.99 5.70
N ASP A 24 22.82 23.82 4.76
CA ASP A 24 23.03 23.76 3.31
C ASP A 24 22.79 22.47 2.51
N ASN A 25 21.92 22.63 1.50
CA ASN A 25 21.77 21.83 0.29
C ASN A 25 21.46 20.35 0.51
N ASN A 26 20.21 20.05 0.86
CA ASN A 26 19.65 18.77 0.46
C ASN A 26 19.23 18.90 -1.02
N PRO A 27 19.92 18.29 -1.99
CA PRO A 27 19.28 18.07 -3.28
C PRO A 27 18.00 17.31 -2.96
N THR A 28 16.84 17.81 -3.42
CA THR A 28 15.64 16.97 -3.47
C THR A 28 16.06 15.70 -4.18
N GLU A 29 16.24 14.60 -3.44
CA GLU A 29 16.46 13.29 -4.04
C GLU A 29 15.32 13.12 -5.04
N GLU A 30 15.65 13.18 -6.33
CA GLU A 30 14.70 12.81 -7.35
C GLU A 30 14.38 11.35 -7.04
N ILE A 31 13.16 11.10 -6.56
CA ILE A 31 12.67 9.75 -6.32
C ILE A 31 12.70 9.05 -7.68
N SER A 32 13.78 8.34 -7.98
CA SER A 32 13.89 7.48 -9.15
C SER A 32 13.04 6.23 -8.89
N ALA A 33 12.64 5.57 -9.98
CA ALA A 33 11.84 4.35 -9.93
C ALA A 33 12.69 3.13 -9.50
N ASP A 34 13.44 3.25 -8.41
CA ASP A 34 14.39 2.24 -7.91
C ASP A 34 13.69 0.95 -7.47
N PHE A 35 12.38 1.01 -7.25
CA PHE A 35 11.55 -0.17 -6.96
C PHE A 35 11.70 -1.27 -8.03
N GLU A 36 11.98 -0.90 -9.29
CA GLU A 36 12.18 -1.88 -10.37
C GLU A 36 13.49 -2.67 -10.24
N GLU A 37 14.45 -2.20 -9.46
CA GLU A 37 15.68 -2.93 -9.18
C GLU A 37 15.46 -4.11 -8.22
N ASN A 38 14.32 -4.13 -7.52
CA ASN A 38 13.99 -5.11 -6.49
C ASN A 38 12.58 -5.68 -6.69
N LEU A 39 12.21 -6.00 -7.93
CA LEU A 39 10.93 -6.64 -8.23
C LEU A 39 10.85 -8.09 -7.69
N SER A 40 11.98 -8.75 -7.45
CA SER A 40 11.98 -10.05 -6.79
C SER A 40 11.64 -9.96 -5.30
N LEU A 41 11.77 -8.78 -4.68
CA LEU A 41 11.61 -8.58 -3.22
C LEU A 41 12.68 -9.30 -2.38
N ASP A 42 13.85 -9.59 -2.95
CA ASP A 42 14.95 -10.29 -2.26
C ASP A 42 15.75 -9.38 -1.32
N THR A 43 15.70 -8.06 -1.51
CA THR A 43 16.50 -7.11 -0.75
C THR A 43 15.62 -6.28 0.18
N TRP A 44 15.94 -6.28 1.48
CA TRP A 44 15.19 -5.56 2.51
C TRP A 44 16.10 -4.64 3.33
N GLU A 45 15.57 -3.49 3.69
CA GLU A 45 16.19 -2.47 4.54
C GLU A 45 15.43 -2.39 5.86
N TYR A 46 16.18 -2.44 6.96
CA TYR A 46 15.62 -2.56 8.30
C TYR A 46 15.71 -1.25 9.07
N THR A 47 14.63 -0.92 9.76
CA THR A 47 14.49 0.26 10.61
C THR A 47 14.20 -0.16 12.04
N GLU A 48 15.05 0.27 12.97
CA GLU A 48 14.81 0.09 14.40
C GLU A 48 13.70 1.03 14.91
N TYR A 49 12.91 0.53 15.85
CA TYR A 49 11.92 1.30 16.61
C TYR A 49 11.88 0.82 18.06
N SER A 50 11.03 1.44 18.89
CA SER A 50 11.05 1.23 20.35
C SER A 50 10.79 -0.20 20.83
N GLN A 51 10.21 -1.08 20.01
CA GLN A 51 9.87 -2.46 20.39
C GLN A 51 10.52 -3.52 19.48
N GLY A 52 11.45 -3.14 18.60
CA GLY A 52 12.13 -4.06 17.68
C GLY A 52 12.62 -3.38 16.42
N GLU A 53 12.57 -4.11 15.31
CA GLU A 53 12.84 -3.59 13.97
C GLU A 53 11.73 -4.04 13.01
N TYR A 54 11.58 -3.32 11.91
CA TYR A 54 10.77 -3.75 10.78
C TYR A 54 11.56 -3.55 9.49
N GLY A 55 11.24 -4.36 8.48
CA GLY A 55 11.85 -4.26 7.16
C GLY A 55 10.91 -3.62 6.15
N ASN A 56 11.50 -2.90 5.19
CA ASN A 56 10.88 -2.52 3.92
C ASN A 56 11.69 -3.16 2.78
N PRO A 57 11.08 -3.70 1.72
CA PRO A 57 11.84 -4.08 0.53
C PRO A 57 12.51 -2.83 -0.04
N LYS A 58 13.78 -2.91 -0.41
CA LYS A 58 14.51 -1.77 -0.98
C LYS A 58 13.76 -1.21 -2.20
N GLY A 59 13.55 0.11 -2.23
CA GLY A 59 12.77 0.80 -3.27
C GLY A 59 11.25 0.75 -3.08
N TRP A 60 10.76 0.09 -2.03
CA TRP A 60 9.35 -0.01 -1.67
C TRP A 60 9.13 0.51 -0.24
N GLU A 61 7.89 0.85 0.07
CA GLU A 61 7.44 1.23 1.40
C GLU A 61 6.40 0.22 1.90
N THR A 62 6.25 0.09 3.22
CA THR A 62 5.23 -0.76 3.83
C THR A 62 4.26 0.04 4.71
N SER A 63 3.25 -0.63 5.26
CA SER A 63 2.41 -0.08 6.33
C SER A 63 3.14 0.03 7.68
N ASN A 64 4.31 -0.59 7.86
CA ASN A 64 4.98 -0.70 9.16
C ASN A 64 5.29 0.65 9.84
N PRO A 65 5.76 1.71 9.14
CA PRO A 65 5.93 3.02 9.77
C PRO A 65 4.64 3.57 10.41
N GLY A 66 3.49 3.24 9.82
CA GLY A 66 2.16 3.61 10.29
C GLY A 66 1.56 2.69 11.36
N THR A 67 2.19 1.57 11.72
CA THR A 67 1.65 0.64 12.75
C THR A 67 2.62 0.40 13.91
N THR A 68 3.92 0.57 13.68
CA THR A 68 4.98 0.32 14.68
C THR A 68 4.94 1.31 15.84
N PHE A 69 4.36 2.50 15.67
CA PHE A 69 4.08 3.41 16.78
C PHE A 69 3.12 2.81 17.84
N LEU A 70 2.33 1.80 17.45
CA LEU A 70 1.47 0.99 18.33
C LEU A 70 2.11 -0.36 18.69
N GLY A 71 3.38 -0.57 18.37
CA GLY A 71 4.06 -1.83 18.63
C GLY A 71 3.74 -2.95 17.64
N VAL A 72 3.10 -2.64 16.50
CA VAL A 72 2.64 -3.64 15.54
C VAL A 72 3.45 -3.57 14.26
N VAL A 73 4.11 -4.66 13.91
CA VAL A 73 4.63 -4.94 12.56
C VAL A 73 3.60 -5.82 11.87
N ASN A 74 3.30 -5.56 10.60
CA ASN A 74 2.29 -6.31 9.85
C ASN A 74 2.70 -6.67 8.41
N ALA A 75 3.78 -6.05 7.89
CA ALA A 75 4.49 -6.49 6.70
C ALA A 75 5.86 -7.06 7.08
N TYR A 76 6.20 -8.23 6.52
CA TYR A 76 7.40 -8.98 6.90
C TYR A 76 8.18 -9.44 5.67
N GLU A 77 9.51 -9.50 5.82
CA GLU A 77 10.36 -10.33 4.98
C GLU A 77 10.14 -11.80 5.37
N GLU A 78 9.71 -12.62 4.42
CA GLU A 78 9.58 -14.07 4.56
C GLU A 78 10.75 -14.76 3.86
N LYS A 79 11.31 -15.79 4.47
CA LYS A 79 12.51 -16.51 3.96
C LYS A 79 12.32 -18.03 3.89
N GLU A 80 11.26 -18.56 4.50
CA GLU A 80 11.04 -19.99 4.56
C GLU A 80 10.07 -20.46 3.46
N ASP A 81 8.94 -19.78 3.33
CA ASP A 81 7.92 -20.06 2.30
C ASP A 81 8.02 -19.02 1.19
N VAL A 82 8.96 -19.24 0.26
CA VAL A 82 9.32 -18.34 -0.84
C VAL A 82 9.48 -19.11 -2.14
N ILE A 83 9.40 -18.44 -3.28
CA ILE A 83 9.81 -19.03 -4.57
C ILE A 83 11.33 -19.03 -4.67
N ASN A 84 11.96 -17.88 -4.38
CA ASN A 84 13.40 -17.70 -4.37
C ASN A 84 13.76 -16.51 -3.46
N GLY A 85 14.93 -16.58 -2.82
CA GLY A 85 15.43 -15.51 -1.95
C GLY A 85 14.48 -15.12 -0.82
N SER A 86 13.79 -13.98 -0.96
CA SER A 86 12.83 -13.48 0.03
C SER A 86 11.50 -13.09 -0.62
N ALA A 87 10.40 -13.31 0.11
CA ALA A 87 9.07 -12.86 -0.28
C ALA A 87 8.53 -11.81 0.69
N ALA A 88 7.50 -11.09 0.27
CA ALA A 88 6.70 -10.28 1.18
C ALA A 88 5.57 -11.10 1.79
N LYS A 89 5.42 -11.01 3.11
CA LYS A 89 4.26 -11.52 3.86
C LYS A 89 3.51 -10.38 4.50
N LEU A 90 2.27 -10.19 4.09
CA LEU A 90 1.39 -9.11 4.52
C LEU A 90 0.24 -9.71 5.32
N GLU A 91 0.17 -9.43 6.62
CA GLU A 91 -0.88 -9.94 7.50
C GLU A 91 -1.69 -8.79 8.10
N THR A 92 -3.01 -8.81 7.90
CA THR A 92 -3.91 -7.85 8.55
C THR A 92 -3.93 -8.09 10.05
N LYS A 93 -3.54 -7.07 10.84
CA LYS A 93 -3.45 -7.14 12.31
C LYS A 93 -4.53 -6.30 12.97
N GLY A 94 -4.92 -6.69 14.17
CA GLY A 94 -5.73 -5.83 15.05
C GLY A 94 -4.87 -4.73 15.67
N ILE A 95 -5.38 -3.50 15.73
CA ILE A 95 -4.70 -2.37 16.39
C ILE A 95 -5.65 -1.55 17.27
N GLY A 96 -5.15 -1.02 18.39
CA GLY A 96 -5.99 -0.39 19.42
C GLY A 96 -6.64 0.95 19.05
N LEU A 97 -6.29 1.55 17.90
CA LEU A 97 -6.82 2.84 17.47
C LEU A 97 -8.00 2.70 16.49
N THR A 98 -7.82 1.88 15.45
CA THR A 98 -8.77 1.69 14.34
C THR A 98 -9.37 0.29 14.31
N GLY A 99 -9.02 -0.55 15.29
CA GLY A 99 -9.46 -1.95 15.37
C GLY A 99 -8.67 -2.88 14.45
N ILE A 100 -8.33 -2.41 13.24
CA ILE A 100 -7.63 -3.18 12.22
C ILE A 100 -6.61 -2.32 11.46
N ALA A 101 -5.52 -2.96 11.03
CA ALA A 101 -4.53 -2.42 10.10
C ALA A 101 -4.25 -3.46 9.02
N ALA A 102 -4.68 -3.16 7.79
CA ALA A 102 -4.28 -3.93 6.62
C ALA A 102 -2.76 -3.80 6.41
N ALA A 103 -2.12 -4.90 6.06
CA ALA A 103 -0.71 -4.89 5.71
C ALA A 103 -0.55 -4.56 4.23
N THR A 104 0.31 -3.60 3.93
CA THR A 104 0.53 -3.11 2.57
C THR A 104 2.00 -3.03 2.24
N ILE A 105 2.36 -3.36 0.99
CA ILE A 105 3.59 -2.90 0.34
C ILE A 105 3.20 -2.03 -0.84
N TYR A 106 3.90 -0.92 -1.02
CA TYR A 106 3.59 0.03 -2.07
C TYR A 106 4.81 0.80 -2.57
N THR A 107 4.75 1.25 -3.82
CA THR A 107 5.68 2.27 -4.32
C THR A 107 5.26 3.63 -3.76
N GLY A 108 6.18 4.35 -3.13
CA GLY A 108 5.90 5.64 -2.52
C GLY A 108 6.77 5.88 -1.30
N LYS A 109 6.26 6.65 -0.35
CA LYS A 109 6.94 6.92 0.93
C LYS A 109 5.95 7.09 2.06
N PHE A 110 6.40 6.88 3.29
CA PHE A 110 5.66 7.27 4.48
C PHE A 110 6.26 8.53 5.10
N GLU A 111 5.43 9.55 5.30
CA GLU A 111 5.78 10.74 6.06
C GLU A 111 4.64 11.06 7.03
N LEU A 112 4.87 10.89 8.33
CA LEU A 112 3.83 11.08 9.34
C LEU A 112 3.21 12.48 9.23
N ASN A 113 1.93 12.53 8.88
CA ASN A 113 1.15 13.76 8.86
C ASN A 113 0.21 13.79 10.07
N LEU A 114 0.64 14.49 11.13
CA LEU A 114 -0.16 14.61 12.36
C LEU A 114 -1.48 15.37 12.18
N SER A 115 -1.57 16.23 11.17
CA SER A 115 -2.77 17.01 10.88
C SER A 115 -3.81 16.22 10.06
N ASP A 116 -3.34 15.26 9.27
CA ASP A 116 -4.16 14.43 8.41
C ASP A 116 -3.48 13.06 8.22
N PRO A 117 -3.63 12.14 9.20
CA PRO A 117 -2.91 10.86 9.20
C PRO A 117 -3.15 10.02 7.94
N ALA A 118 -4.32 10.17 7.29
CA ALA A 118 -4.65 9.50 6.04
C ALA A 118 -3.72 9.90 4.88
N LYS A 119 -3.07 11.07 4.97
CA LYS A 119 -2.09 11.54 3.98
C LYS A 119 -0.65 11.16 4.32
N SER A 120 -0.43 10.36 5.37
CA SER A 120 0.93 9.95 5.74
C SER A 120 1.54 8.98 4.73
N ALA A 121 0.74 8.06 4.22
CA ALA A 121 1.13 7.19 3.12
C ALA A 121 0.99 7.95 1.79
N GLN A 122 2.11 8.36 1.20
CA GLN A 122 2.15 9.02 -0.09
C GLN A 122 2.41 7.99 -1.17
N LEU A 123 1.37 7.64 -1.92
CA LEU A 123 1.47 6.62 -2.96
C LEU A 123 2.06 7.18 -4.25
N GLY A 124 2.90 6.36 -4.85
CA GLY A 124 3.45 6.50 -6.18
C GLY A 124 4.80 7.19 -6.25
N VAL A 125 5.53 6.86 -7.31
CA VAL A 125 6.86 7.40 -7.62
C VAL A 125 6.89 7.94 -9.06
N PRO A 126 7.78 8.89 -9.38
CA PRO A 126 8.00 9.35 -10.75
C PRO A 126 8.21 8.20 -11.73
N TYR A 127 7.46 8.23 -12.85
CA TYR A 127 7.47 7.15 -13.82
C TYR A 127 6.90 7.58 -15.17
N THR A 128 7.64 7.32 -16.25
CA THR A 128 7.28 7.75 -17.61
C THR A 128 7.14 6.60 -18.61
N LYS A 129 7.45 5.36 -18.20
CA LYS A 129 7.32 4.17 -19.04
C LYS A 129 5.85 3.76 -19.17
N ARG A 130 5.57 2.88 -20.14
CA ARG A 130 4.21 2.43 -20.48
C ARG A 130 4.13 0.90 -20.51
N PRO A 131 4.02 0.26 -19.33
CA PRO A 131 3.94 -1.20 -19.27
C PRO A 131 2.65 -1.75 -19.89
N VAL A 132 2.73 -2.94 -20.47
CA VAL A 132 1.59 -3.68 -21.02
C VAL A 132 0.97 -4.63 -20.00
N SER A 133 1.76 -5.13 -19.03
CA SER A 133 1.24 -5.98 -17.96
C SER A 133 2.13 -5.96 -16.72
N MET A 134 1.55 -6.33 -15.58
CA MET A 134 2.28 -6.67 -14.36
C MET A 134 1.98 -8.13 -14.00
N SER A 135 3.02 -8.93 -13.78
CA SER A 135 2.90 -10.26 -13.21
C SER A 135 3.51 -10.34 -11.82
N PHE A 136 3.05 -11.30 -11.03
CA PHE A 136 3.58 -11.62 -9.71
C PHE A 136 3.14 -13.02 -9.31
N ASN A 137 3.82 -13.64 -8.36
CA ASN A 137 3.33 -14.83 -7.69
C ASN A 137 2.72 -14.47 -6.35
N TYR A 138 1.66 -15.17 -5.96
CA TYR A 138 0.98 -14.92 -4.70
C TYR A 138 0.42 -16.19 -4.07
N LYS A 139 0.24 -16.10 -2.75
CA LYS A 139 -0.65 -16.93 -1.95
C LYS A 139 -1.58 -16.00 -1.18
N TYR A 140 -2.81 -16.42 -0.93
CA TYR A 140 -3.75 -15.63 -0.15
C TYR A 140 -4.60 -16.53 0.73
N THR A 141 -4.79 -16.14 1.99
CA THR A 141 -5.77 -16.76 2.89
C THR A 141 -6.53 -15.65 3.60
N PRO A 142 -7.85 -15.50 3.39
CA PRO A 142 -8.63 -14.52 4.12
C PRO A 142 -8.73 -14.89 5.60
N GLY A 143 -8.80 -13.89 6.46
CA GLY A 143 -9.08 -14.08 7.88
C GLY A 143 -10.49 -14.64 8.11
N ALA A 144 -10.68 -15.31 9.24
CA ALA A 144 -11.88 -16.10 9.49
C ALA A 144 -13.16 -15.27 9.71
N ILE A 145 -13.05 -14.06 10.27
CA ILE A 145 -14.19 -13.22 10.65
C ILE A 145 -14.06 -11.87 9.94
N TYR A 146 -14.99 -11.58 9.04
CA TYR A 146 -15.04 -10.30 8.34
C TYR A 146 -15.83 -9.28 9.17
N GLU A 147 -15.20 -8.16 9.51
CA GLU A 147 -15.75 -7.17 10.43
C GLU A 147 -15.65 -5.75 9.86
N GLN A 148 -16.59 -4.90 10.28
CA GLN A 148 -16.47 -3.44 10.19
C GLN A 148 -16.08 -2.91 11.57
N TYR A 149 -15.09 -2.02 11.61
CA TYR A 149 -14.63 -1.39 12.83
C TYR A 149 -15.12 0.07 12.95
N ASP A 150 -15.48 0.45 14.17
CA ASP A 150 -15.65 1.83 14.63
C ASP A 150 -14.69 2.05 15.81
N GLY A 151 -13.57 2.74 15.54
CA GLY A 151 -12.41 2.70 16.44
C GLY A 151 -11.94 1.26 16.65
N ALA A 152 -11.70 0.86 17.90
CA ALA A 152 -11.28 -0.50 18.24
C ALA A 152 -12.40 -1.56 18.25
N LEU A 153 -13.66 -1.17 18.01
CA LEU A 153 -14.81 -2.07 18.14
C LEU A 153 -15.18 -2.70 16.80
N GLY A 154 -14.99 -4.01 16.68
CA GLY A 154 -15.39 -4.81 15.51
C GLY A 154 -16.85 -5.27 15.59
N THR A 155 -17.55 -5.21 14.47
CA THR A 155 -18.87 -5.84 14.27
C THR A 155 -18.78 -6.78 13.08
N THR A 156 -19.08 -8.06 13.28
CA THR A 156 -19.16 -9.05 12.19
C THR A 156 -20.20 -8.65 11.17
N ILE A 157 -19.83 -8.73 9.90
CA ILE A 157 -20.67 -8.45 8.74
C ILE A 157 -20.64 -9.62 7.77
N GLU A 158 -21.63 -9.70 6.87
CA GLU A 158 -21.62 -10.70 5.81
C GLU A 158 -20.49 -10.43 4.82
N GLY A 159 -19.81 -11.49 4.38
CA GLY A 159 -18.77 -11.44 3.37
C GLY A 159 -17.54 -12.23 3.77
N VAL A 160 -16.56 -12.21 2.88
CA VAL A 160 -15.22 -12.76 3.08
C VAL A 160 -14.26 -11.64 2.71
N ASP A 161 -13.21 -11.48 3.50
CA ASP A 161 -12.17 -10.51 3.17
C ASP A 161 -11.50 -10.85 1.83
N SER A 162 -10.81 -9.88 1.24
CA SER A 162 -10.08 -10.08 0.00
C SER A 162 -8.79 -9.29 0.00
N CYS A 163 -7.75 -9.82 -0.63
CA CYS A 163 -6.61 -9.00 -0.99
C CYS A 163 -6.96 -8.11 -2.17
N LEU A 164 -6.21 -7.02 -2.30
CA LEU A 164 -6.23 -6.15 -3.47
C LEU A 164 -4.81 -5.90 -3.94
N VAL A 165 -4.60 -6.08 -5.24
CA VAL A 165 -3.35 -5.79 -5.92
C VAL A 165 -3.64 -4.84 -7.06
N TYR A 166 -2.84 -3.79 -7.22
CA TYR A 166 -2.97 -2.93 -8.37
C TYR A 166 -1.67 -2.26 -8.79
N MET A 167 -1.60 -1.98 -10.09
CA MET A 167 -0.68 -1.04 -10.72
C MET A 167 -1.50 0.04 -11.43
N TYR A 168 -1.35 1.29 -11.00
CA TYR A 168 -1.97 2.45 -11.62
C TYR A 168 -0.91 3.36 -12.20
N LEU A 169 -1.13 3.81 -13.43
CA LEU A 169 -0.36 4.86 -14.06
C LEU A 169 -1.14 6.16 -13.96
N GLN A 170 -0.49 7.23 -13.56
CA GLN A 170 -1.13 8.53 -13.35
C GLN A 170 -0.43 9.64 -14.12
N LYS A 171 -1.20 10.65 -14.50
CA LYS A 171 -0.72 11.97 -14.92
C LYS A 171 -1.06 12.97 -13.83
N ARG A 172 -0.03 13.42 -13.10
CA ARG A 172 -0.11 14.45 -12.06
C ARG A 172 0.38 15.79 -12.60
N GLU A 173 -0.44 16.82 -12.47
CA GLU A 173 -0.13 18.21 -12.85
C GLU A 173 -0.91 19.19 -11.96
N GLY A 174 -0.23 19.88 -11.04
CA GLY A 174 -0.88 20.70 -10.01
C GLY A 174 -1.86 19.85 -9.17
N ASP A 175 -3.09 20.34 -9.03
CA ASP A 175 -4.17 19.63 -8.31
C ASP A 175 -4.84 18.54 -9.16
N GLN A 176 -4.44 18.37 -10.42
CA GLN A 176 -5.04 17.40 -11.32
C GLN A 176 -4.28 16.07 -11.27
N ILE A 177 -4.97 15.00 -10.88
CA ILE A 177 -4.46 13.63 -10.89
C ILE A 177 -5.39 12.79 -11.76
N LEU A 178 -4.94 12.47 -12.98
CA LEU A 178 -5.71 11.64 -13.90
C LEU A 178 -5.16 10.21 -13.94
N ARG A 179 -6.06 9.21 -13.92
CA ARG A 179 -5.72 7.82 -14.19
C ARG A 179 -5.45 7.62 -15.68
N VAL A 180 -4.24 7.17 -16.00
CA VAL A 180 -3.78 6.88 -17.38
C VAL A 180 -3.96 5.41 -17.71
N GLY A 181 -3.55 4.52 -16.81
CA GLY A 181 -3.57 3.07 -17.03
C GLY A 181 -3.86 2.32 -15.74
N THR A 182 -4.53 1.18 -15.86
CA THR A 182 -5.00 0.38 -14.72
C THR A 182 -4.75 -1.09 -14.97
N ALA A 183 -4.09 -1.76 -14.02
CA ALA A 183 -4.04 -3.20 -13.88
C ALA A 183 -4.39 -3.52 -12.43
N ALA A 184 -5.41 -4.34 -12.18
CA ALA A 184 -5.85 -4.62 -10.81
C ALA A 184 -6.46 -6.02 -10.65
N MET A 185 -6.36 -6.56 -9.44
CA MET A 185 -6.99 -7.80 -9.00
C MET A 185 -7.52 -7.61 -7.59
N GLN A 186 -8.72 -8.12 -7.33
CA GLN A 186 -9.22 -8.39 -6.00
C GLN A 186 -9.54 -9.88 -5.90
N ASN A 187 -9.14 -10.53 -4.80
CA ASN A 187 -9.33 -11.98 -4.64
C ASN A 187 -9.72 -12.33 -3.20
N SER A 188 -10.88 -12.97 -3.02
CA SER A 188 -11.32 -13.55 -1.74
C SER A 188 -10.99 -15.04 -1.61
N ASP A 189 -10.62 -15.70 -2.70
CA ASP A 189 -10.40 -17.15 -2.69
C ASP A 189 -9.11 -17.50 -1.95
N THR A 190 -9.13 -18.62 -1.22
CA THR A 190 -7.91 -19.16 -0.63
C THR A 190 -7.01 -19.75 -1.73
N VAL A 191 -5.76 -19.33 -1.75
CA VAL A 191 -4.70 -19.76 -2.66
C VAL A 191 -3.51 -20.20 -1.81
N THR A 192 -3.34 -21.51 -1.64
CA THR A 192 -2.33 -22.10 -0.74
C THR A 192 -0.99 -22.36 -1.42
N GLU A 193 -1.00 -22.57 -2.74
CA GLU A 193 0.19 -22.80 -3.55
C GLU A 193 0.58 -21.52 -4.28
N TRP A 194 1.89 -21.30 -4.43
CA TRP A 194 2.42 -20.18 -5.21
C TRP A 194 1.84 -20.19 -6.63
N THR A 195 1.01 -19.18 -6.90
CA THR A 195 0.27 -19.06 -8.16
C THR A 195 0.72 -17.80 -8.88
N LYS A 196 1.16 -17.93 -10.13
CA LYS A 196 1.45 -16.77 -10.97
C LYS A 196 0.15 -16.09 -11.43
N ARG A 197 0.10 -14.77 -11.33
CA ARG A 197 -0.93 -13.91 -11.94
C ARG A 197 -0.29 -12.91 -12.87
N THR A 198 -1.04 -12.56 -13.91
CA THR A 198 -0.69 -11.52 -14.88
C THR A 198 -1.90 -10.61 -15.02
N LEU A 199 -1.69 -9.32 -14.85
CA LEU A 199 -2.68 -8.27 -14.95
C LEU A 199 -2.33 -7.39 -16.15
N ASP A 200 -3.17 -7.43 -17.18
CA ASP A 200 -3.01 -6.58 -18.36
C ASP A 200 -3.35 -5.12 -18.03
N VAL A 201 -2.57 -4.20 -18.56
CA VAL A 201 -2.80 -2.76 -18.38
C VAL A 201 -3.87 -2.29 -19.35
N THR A 202 -5.00 -1.83 -18.81
CA THR A 202 -6.02 -1.12 -19.57
C THR A 202 -5.74 0.38 -19.52
N TYR A 203 -5.51 0.99 -20.68
CA TYR A 203 -5.27 2.43 -20.82
C TYR A 203 -6.56 3.20 -21.12
N GLY A 204 -6.69 4.37 -20.48
CA GLY A 204 -7.85 5.25 -20.65
C GLY A 204 -9.02 4.91 -19.73
N VAL A 205 -10.22 5.36 -20.14
CA VAL A 205 -11.45 5.24 -19.35
C VAL A 205 -11.86 3.77 -19.21
N ILE A 206 -12.19 3.38 -17.97
CA ILE A 206 -12.81 2.07 -17.70
C ILE A 206 -14.28 2.31 -17.43
N GLU A 207 -15.13 1.82 -18.34
CA GLU A 207 -16.58 1.89 -18.17
C GLU A 207 -17.04 0.92 -17.09
N ASN A 208 -17.89 1.38 -16.17
CA ASN A 208 -18.44 0.59 -15.06
C ASN A 208 -17.36 -0.10 -14.20
N PRO A 209 -16.43 0.67 -13.61
CA PRO A 209 -15.30 0.09 -12.90
C PRO A 209 -15.74 -0.69 -11.66
N VAL A 210 -15.27 -1.93 -11.56
CA VAL A 210 -15.36 -2.75 -10.35
C VAL A 210 -14.31 -2.32 -9.32
N ALA A 211 -14.36 -2.87 -8.11
CA ALA A 211 -13.36 -2.58 -7.08
C ALA A 211 -11.93 -2.91 -7.60
N GLY A 212 -10.95 -2.06 -7.25
CA GLY A 212 -9.62 -2.04 -7.88
C GLY A 212 -9.53 -1.36 -9.25
N PHE A 213 -10.65 -1.12 -9.94
CA PHE A 213 -10.69 -0.37 -11.21
C PHE A 213 -11.29 1.02 -11.04
N LYS A 214 -11.84 1.32 -9.87
CA LYS A 214 -12.39 2.64 -9.54
C LYS A 214 -11.26 3.67 -9.40
N LEU A 215 -11.59 4.92 -9.73
CA LEU A 215 -10.75 6.05 -9.39
C LEU A 215 -10.60 6.11 -7.86
N ARG A 216 -9.38 6.38 -7.43
CA ARG A 216 -9.08 6.69 -6.02
C ARG A 216 -9.66 8.07 -5.69
N GLU A 217 -9.87 8.35 -4.41
CA GLU A 217 -10.54 9.61 -3.98
C GLU A 217 -9.80 10.85 -4.46
N GLU A 218 -8.46 10.80 -4.52
CA GLU A 218 -7.62 11.88 -5.00
C GLU A 218 -7.58 12.04 -6.53
N GLU A 219 -8.07 11.05 -7.29
CA GLU A 219 -8.05 11.09 -8.74
C GLU A 219 -9.23 11.88 -9.28
N THR A 220 -8.93 12.94 -10.03
CA THR A 220 -9.92 13.88 -10.56
C THR A 220 -10.54 13.45 -11.89
N GLY A 221 -10.08 12.33 -12.45
CA GLY A 221 -10.66 11.76 -13.66
C GLY A 221 -9.77 10.74 -14.36
N TRP A 222 -10.16 10.42 -15.60
CA TRP A 222 -9.40 9.57 -16.52
C TRP A 222 -8.65 10.42 -17.55
N ALA A 223 -7.45 10.01 -17.92
CA ALA A 223 -6.71 10.57 -19.03
C ALA A 223 -7.06 9.87 -20.35
N ALA A 224 -6.66 10.46 -21.48
CA ALA A 224 -6.70 9.78 -22.76
C ALA A 224 -5.73 8.58 -22.77
N ALA A 225 -6.07 7.50 -23.49
CA ALA A 225 -5.30 6.25 -23.47
C ALA A 225 -3.83 6.43 -23.90
N ASP A 226 -3.54 7.39 -24.77
CA ASP A 226 -2.21 7.73 -25.28
C ASP A 226 -1.43 8.72 -24.38
N THR A 227 -2.03 9.21 -23.30
CA THR A 227 -1.38 10.16 -22.38
C THR A 227 -0.17 9.52 -21.72
N ASN A 228 1.00 10.15 -21.80
CA ASN A 228 2.19 9.67 -21.09
C ASN A 228 2.03 9.84 -19.57
N PRO A 229 2.29 8.79 -18.78
CA PRO A 229 2.24 8.90 -17.33
C PRO A 229 3.39 9.77 -16.80
N THR A 230 3.17 10.32 -15.62
CA THR A 230 4.23 10.95 -14.81
C THR A 230 4.52 10.17 -13.55
N HIS A 231 3.61 9.29 -13.12
CA HIS A 231 3.75 8.49 -11.91
C HIS A 231 3.22 7.07 -12.10
N ILE A 232 3.80 6.13 -11.35
CA ILE A 232 3.29 4.78 -11.16
C ILE A 232 2.96 4.59 -9.68
N ILE A 233 1.88 3.86 -9.42
CA ILE A 233 1.55 3.34 -8.10
C ILE A 233 1.42 1.83 -8.25
N VAL A 234 2.24 1.06 -7.54
CA VAL A 234 2.02 -0.38 -7.33
C VAL A 234 1.70 -0.61 -5.86
N VAL A 235 0.64 -1.38 -5.58
CA VAL A 235 0.22 -1.75 -4.22
C VAL A 235 -0.17 -3.21 -4.17
N PHE A 236 0.25 -3.86 -3.09
CA PHE A 236 -0.25 -5.13 -2.60
C PHE A 236 -0.81 -4.92 -1.20
N THR A 237 -2.06 -5.31 -0.94
CA THR A 237 -2.68 -5.24 0.39
C THR A 237 -3.39 -6.54 0.74
N SER A 238 -3.23 -6.97 2.00
CA SER A 238 -3.88 -8.17 2.56
C SER A 238 -5.39 -8.03 2.73
N THR A 239 -5.90 -6.79 2.79
CA THR A 239 -7.33 -6.47 2.98
C THR A 239 -7.70 -5.29 2.07
N SER A 240 -8.66 -5.51 1.17
CA SER A 240 -9.05 -4.57 0.12
C SER A 240 -9.82 -3.35 0.62
N ALA A 241 -10.48 -3.46 1.78
CA ALA A 241 -11.30 -2.41 2.38
C ALA A 241 -10.72 -1.90 3.70
N GLY A 242 -9.41 -2.10 3.91
CA GLY A 242 -8.72 -1.76 5.15
C GLY A 242 -8.68 -0.25 5.42
N ASP A 243 -8.71 0.56 4.36
CA ASP A 243 -8.85 2.02 4.39
C ASP A 243 -10.21 2.47 4.95
N PHE A 244 -11.24 1.63 4.85
CA PHE A 244 -12.55 1.82 5.49
C PHE A 244 -12.67 1.10 6.83
N PHE A 245 -11.56 0.64 7.41
CA PHE A 245 -11.50 -0.17 8.63
C PHE A 245 -12.45 -1.36 8.56
N ARG A 246 -12.47 -2.03 7.41
CA ARG A 246 -13.27 -3.22 7.15
C ARG A 246 -12.37 -4.32 6.62
N GLY A 247 -12.39 -5.47 7.27
CA GLY A 247 -11.46 -6.54 6.98
C GLY A 247 -11.60 -7.72 7.91
N ALA A 248 -10.77 -8.73 7.71
CA ALA A 248 -10.62 -9.83 8.63
C ALA A 248 -9.19 -9.84 9.21
N ILE A 249 -9.09 -9.80 10.53
CA ILE A 249 -7.80 -10.02 11.20
C ILE A 249 -7.27 -11.41 10.82
N GLY A 250 -5.98 -11.47 10.48
CA GLY A 250 -5.32 -12.69 10.00
C GLY A 250 -5.40 -12.91 8.49
N SER A 251 -6.09 -12.05 7.73
CA SER A 251 -5.98 -12.06 6.27
C SER A 251 -4.52 -11.93 5.87
N THR A 252 -4.00 -12.90 5.14
CA THR A 252 -2.56 -13.00 4.82
C THR A 252 -2.37 -13.10 3.32
N LEU A 253 -1.60 -12.17 2.76
CA LEU A 253 -1.15 -12.15 1.38
C LEU A 253 0.37 -12.35 1.33
N PHE A 254 0.83 -13.34 0.58
CA PHE A 254 2.24 -13.48 0.22
C PHE A 254 2.43 -12.99 -1.22
N VAL A 255 3.53 -12.31 -1.49
CA VAL A 255 3.88 -11.79 -2.82
C VAL A 255 5.36 -12.05 -3.08
N ASP A 256 5.66 -12.52 -4.29
CA ASP A 256 7.02 -12.83 -4.71
C ASP A 256 7.15 -12.67 -6.24
N GLU A 257 8.38 -12.47 -6.73
CA GLU A 257 8.75 -12.49 -8.15
C GLU A 257 7.84 -11.61 -9.03
N ILE A 258 7.83 -10.30 -8.77
CA ILE A 258 7.09 -9.31 -9.58
C ILE A 258 7.80 -9.15 -10.93
N SER A 259 7.04 -8.98 -12.01
CA SER A 259 7.56 -8.60 -13.31
C SER A 259 6.67 -7.54 -13.95
N ILE A 260 7.29 -6.60 -14.68
CA ILE A 260 6.61 -5.55 -15.42
C ILE A 260 7.08 -5.64 -16.88
N GLU A 261 6.12 -5.86 -17.79
CA GLU A 261 6.37 -6.01 -19.23
C GLU A 261 6.02 -4.73 -19.98
N TYR A 262 6.71 -4.44 -21.08
CA TYR A 262 6.59 -3.19 -21.87
C TYR A 262 6.32 -3.43 -23.35
#